data_AF-A0A4Y2EG94-F1
#
_entry.id   AF-A0A4Y2EG94-F1
#
_cell.length_a   1.000
_cell.length_b   1.000
_cell.length_c   1.000
_cell.angle_alpha   90.00
_cell.angle_beta   90.00
_cell.angle_gamma   90.00
#
_symmetry.space_group_name_H-M   'P 1'
#
loop_
_entity.id
_entity.type
_entity.pdbx_description
1 polymer ?
#
loop_
_entity_poly.entity_id
_entity_poly.type
_entity_poly.pdbx_seq_one_letter_code
_entity_poly.pdbx_strand_id
1 'polypeptide(L)'
;MQQKSRFKWRKERAYTTICQGVERQFLPLISNTLDGRTAWRIQQTNFKPKSRAQLTSSIDKFYELKFDENEETIGIFCRRVQGQKQSIREA
;
A
#
# COMPACT_ATOMS: atom_id res chain seq x y z
N MET A 1 -2.53 -23.89 33.46
CA MET A 1 -3.73 -23.07 33.15
C MET A 1 -3.42 -21.59 32.90
N GLN A 2 -2.46 -20.97 33.60
CA GLN A 2 -2.16 -19.52 33.45
C GLN A 2 -1.59 -19.09 32.08
N GLN A 3 -0.86 -19.97 31.39
CA GLN A 3 -0.24 -19.61 30.10
C GLN A 3 -1.28 -19.48 28.97
N LYS A 4 -2.30 -20.34 28.96
CA LYS A 4 -3.41 -20.28 27.97
C LYS A 4 -4.28 -19.04 28.15
N SER A 5 -4.57 -18.64 29.40
CA SER A 5 -5.34 -17.42 29.68
C SER A 5 -4.56 -16.15 29.32
N ARG A 6 -3.27 -16.08 29.66
CA ARG A 6 -2.40 -14.96 29.26
C ARG A 6 -2.28 -14.85 27.74
N PHE A 7 -2.17 -15.97 27.03
CA PHE A 7 -2.11 -15.98 25.57
C PHE A 7 -3.41 -15.46 24.94
N LYS A 8 -4.56 -15.96 25.41
CA LYS A 8 -5.88 -15.51 24.94
C LYS A 8 -6.08 -14.00 25.18
N TRP A 9 -5.72 -13.52 26.36
CA TRP A 9 -5.81 -12.10 26.70
C TRP A 9 -4.95 -11.21 25.79
N ARG A 10 -3.72 -11.62 25.48
CA ARG A 10 -2.84 -10.87 24.55
C ARG A 10 -3.43 -10.81 23.14
N LYS A 11 -4.05 -11.90 22.67
CA LYS A 11 -4.68 -11.97 21.35
C LYS A 11 -5.92 -11.07 21.27
N GLU A 12 -6.77 -11.09 22.29
CA GLU A 12 -7.95 -10.22 22.39
C GLU A 12 -7.54 -8.75 22.45
N ARG A 13 -6.57 -8.41 23.32
CA ARG A 13 -6.08 -7.03 23.45
C ARG A 13 -5.48 -6.50 22.14
N ALA A 14 -4.73 -7.33 21.40
CA ALA A 14 -4.20 -6.95 20.10
C ALA A 14 -5.32 -6.67 19.08
N TYR A 15 -6.34 -7.53 19.01
CA TYR A 15 -7.50 -7.30 18.15
C TYR A 15 -8.25 -6.02 18.52
N THR A 16 -8.54 -5.80 19.81
CA THR A 16 -9.21 -4.58 20.28
C THR A 16 -8.41 -3.32 19.94
N THR A 17 -7.09 -3.34 20.14
CA THR A 17 -6.22 -2.20 19.81
C THR A 17 -6.25 -1.89 18.31
N ILE A 18 -6.26 -2.92 17.45
CA ILE A 18 -6.39 -2.76 16.00
C ILE A 18 -7.75 -2.17 15.64
N CYS A 19 -8.85 -2.67 16.20
CA CYS A 19 -10.18 -2.13 15.94
C CYS A 19 -10.32 -0.67 16.43
N GLN A 20 -9.64 -0.29 17.51
CA GLN A 20 -9.65 1.09 18.00
C GLN A 20 -8.78 2.03 17.16
N GLY A 21 -7.68 1.53 16.58
CA GLY A 21 -6.75 2.31 15.77
C GLY A 21 -7.14 2.48 14.31
N VAL A 22 -8.22 1.83 13.86
CA VAL A 22 -8.64 1.85 12.45
C VAL A 22 -9.88 2.72 12.30
N GLU A 23 -9.91 3.53 11.24
CA GLU A 23 -11.07 4.37 10.95
C GLU A 23 -12.34 3.50 10.81
N ARG A 24 -13.45 3.99 11.37
CA ARG A 24 -14.69 3.22 11.50
C ARG A 24 -15.19 2.61 10.18
N GLN A 25 -14.96 3.30 9.06
CA GLN A 25 -15.35 2.86 7.73
C GLN A 25 -14.62 1.58 7.26
N PHE A 26 -13.46 1.27 7.83
CA PHE A 26 -12.66 0.10 7.46
C PHE A 26 -12.79 -1.07 8.43
N LEU A 27 -13.59 -0.91 9.50
CA LEU A 27 -13.89 -2.00 10.43
C LEU A 27 -14.60 -3.20 9.79
N PRO A 28 -15.53 -3.03 8.83
CA PRO A 28 -16.14 -4.17 8.14
C PRO A 28 -15.13 -5.09 7.42
N LEU A 29 -13.95 -4.56 7.04
CA LEU A 29 -12.91 -5.38 6.40
C LEU A 29 -12.32 -6.42 7.35
N ILE A 30 -12.38 -6.17 8.66
CA ILE A 30 -11.83 -7.05 9.70
C ILE A 30 -12.91 -7.65 10.62
N SER A 31 -14.20 -7.36 10.39
CA SER A 31 -15.30 -7.86 11.23
C SER A 31 -15.49 -9.37 11.15
N ASN A 32 -15.02 -9.99 10.06
CA ASN A 32 -15.09 -11.44 9.84
C ASN A 32 -14.00 -12.22 10.59
N THR A 33 -13.16 -11.55 11.39
CA THR A 33 -12.12 -12.19 12.20
C THR A 33 -12.03 -11.58 13.59
N LEU A 34 -11.75 -12.40 14.59
CA LEU A 34 -11.42 -11.97 15.97
C LEU A 34 -9.93 -12.18 16.27
N ASP A 35 -9.15 -12.60 15.27
CA ASP A 35 -7.72 -12.80 15.40
C ASP A 35 -6.97 -11.54 14.97
N GLY A 36 -6.32 -10.88 15.94
CA GLY A 36 -5.59 -9.63 15.68
C GLY A 36 -4.51 -9.74 14.60
N ARG A 37 -3.83 -10.89 14.48
CA ARG A 37 -2.83 -11.11 13.41
C ARG A 37 -3.48 -11.16 12.03
N THR A 38 -4.62 -11.83 11.91
CA THR A 38 -5.39 -11.90 10.66
C THR A 38 -5.99 -10.54 10.31
N ALA A 39 -6.56 -9.83 11.27
CA ALA A 39 -7.05 -8.46 11.09
C ALA A 39 -5.95 -7.51 10.60
N TRP A 40 -4.77 -7.55 11.22
CA TRP A 40 -3.61 -6.78 10.80
C TRP A 40 -3.17 -7.12 9.37
N ARG A 41 -3.12 -8.41 9.00
CA ARG A 41 -2.72 -8.83 7.63
C ARG A 41 -3.72 -8.37 6.57
N ILE A 42 -5.02 -8.41 6.88
CA ILE A 42 -6.07 -7.89 5.98
C ILE A 42 -5.88 -6.39 5.79
N GLN A 43 -5.64 -5.65 6.87
CA GLN A 43 -5.34 -4.22 6.77
C GLN A 43 -4.07 -3.96 5.96
N GLN A 44 -2.99 -4.68 6.22
CA GLN A 44 -1.76 -4.56 5.44
C GLN A 44 -1.94 -4.89 3.97
N THR A 45 -2.89 -5.74 3.59
CA THR A 45 -3.11 -6.11 2.18
C THR A 45 -3.99 -5.07 1.47
N ASN A 46 -4.98 -4.53 2.16
CA ASN A 46 -5.89 -3.51 1.61
C ASN A 46 -5.30 -2.10 1.66
N PHE A 47 -4.45 -1.81 2.64
CA PHE A 47 -3.79 -0.51 2.86
C PHE A 47 -2.28 -0.53 2.61
N LYS A 48 -1.71 -1.65 2.13
CA LYS A 48 -0.37 -1.60 1.52
C LYS A 48 -0.41 -0.58 0.40
N PRO A 49 0.52 0.39 0.32
CA PRO A 49 0.47 1.45 -0.67
C PRO A 49 0.72 0.84 -2.05
N LYS A 50 -0.36 0.49 -2.75
CA LYS A 50 -0.33 0.27 -4.19
C LYS A 50 -0.36 1.59 -4.96
N SER A 51 -0.84 2.70 -4.39
CA SER A 51 -0.91 3.98 -5.10
C SER A 51 0.09 5.03 -4.63
N ARG A 52 0.11 5.51 -3.36
CA ARG A 52 0.91 6.72 -3.05
C ARG A 52 2.43 6.62 -3.24
N ALA A 53 3.09 5.59 -2.70
CA ALA A 53 4.53 5.45 -2.87
C ALA A 53 4.91 5.12 -4.32
N GLN A 54 4.07 4.34 -5.02
CA GLN A 54 4.28 4.00 -6.43
C GLN A 54 4.02 5.18 -7.35
N LEU A 55 3.02 6.01 -7.04
CA LEU A 55 2.68 7.25 -7.71
C LEU A 55 3.76 8.29 -7.48
N THR A 56 4.21 8.49 -6.24
CA THR A 56 5.35 9.38 -5.93
C THR A 56 6.59 8.94 -6.70
N SER A 57 6.95 7.65 -6.65
CA SER A 57 8.09 7.14 -7.42
C SER A 57 7.90 7.27 -8.93
N SER A 58 6.68 7.08 -9.45
CA SER A 58 6.38 7.25 -10.88
C SER A 58 6.45 8.71 -11.31
N ILE A 59 6.05 9.64 -10.44
CA ILE A 59 6.15 11.08 -10.64
C ILE A 59 7.61 11.53 -10.59
N ASP A 60 8.39 11.08 -9.61
CA ASP A 60 9.81 11.41 -9.49
C ASP A 60 10.57 10.97 -10.76
N LYS A 61 10.37 9.72 -11.20
CA LYS A 61 10.93 9.19 -12.44
C LYS A 61 10.51 9.99 -13.68
N PHE A 62 9.29 10.51 -13.71
CA PHE A 62 8.82 11.33 -14.82
C PHE A 62 9.55 12.67 -14.89
N TYR A 63 9.76 13.33 -13.74
CA TYR A 63 10.51 14.59 -13.68
C TYR A 63 12.02 14.43 -13.90
N GLU A 64 12.55 13.23 -13.68
CA GLU A 64 13.93 12.88 -14.01
C GLU A 64 14.14 12.54 -15.49
N LEU A 65 13.08 12.35 -16.28
CA LEU A 65 13.22 12.11 -17.72
C LEU A 65 13.86 13.31 -18.40
N LYS A 66 15.01 13.06 -19.01
CA LYS A 66 15.74 14.02 -19.84
C LYS A 66 15.91 13.44 -21.23
N PHE A 67 15.80 14.30 -22.23
CA PHE A 67 16.15 13.97 -23.59
C PHE A 67 17.67 13.95 -23.73
N ASP A 68 18.20 12.91 -24.35
CA ASP A 68 19.61 12.83 -24.73
C ASP A 68 19.71 12.68 -26.25
N GLU A 69 20.24 13.72 -26.90
CA GLU A 69 20.39 13.77 -28.36
C GLU A 69 21.45 12.79 -28.91
N ASN A 70 22.34 12.29 -28.05
CA ASN A 70 23.35 11.30 -28.42
C ASN A 70 22.82 9.86 -28.28
N GLU A 71 21.81 9.64 -27.45
CA GLU A 71 21.28 8.29 -27.14
C GLU A 71 19.91 8.01 -27.78
N GLU A 72 19.07 9.02 -28.00
CA GLU A 72 17.72 8.79 -28.51
C GLU A 72 17.22 9.84 -29.51
N THR A 73 16.29 9.42 -30.37
CA THR A 73 15.55 10.34 -31.23
C THR A 73 14.36 10.94 -30.49
N ILE A 74 13.91 12.12 -30.93
CA ILE A 74 12.72 12.79 -30.38
C ILE A 74 11.50 11.86 -30.34
N GLY A 75 11.31 11.01 -31.36
CA GLY A 75 10.20 10.05 -31.40
C GLY A 75 10.28 8.98 -30.29
N ILE A 76 11.49 8.53 -29.96
CA ILE A 76 11.72 7.56 -28.87
C ILE A 76 11.48 8.21 -27.52
N PHE A 77 11.97 9.44 -27.32
CA PHE A 77 11.73 10.21 -26.10
C PHE A 77 10.23 10.46 -25.88
N CYS A 78 9.51 10.90 -26.91
CA CYS A 78 8.06 11.10 -26.85
C CYS A 78 7.30 9.83 -26.45
N ARG A 79 7.74 8.65 -26.94
CA ARG A 79 7.14 7.37 -26.54
C ARG A 79 7.40 7.05 -25.07
N ARG A 80 8.61 7.29 -24.55
CA ARG A 80 8.94 7.10 -23.13
C ARG A 80 8.11 8.01 -22.23
N VAL A 81 7.98 9.28 -22.59
CA VAL A 81 7.12 10.26 -21.88
C VAL A 81 5.66 9.78 -21.87
N GLN A 82 5.14 9.27 -22.99
CA GLN A 82 3.78 8.74 -23.06
C GLN A 82 3.60 7.47 -22.21
N GLY A 83 4.55 6.55 -22.22
CA GLY A 83 4.53 5.36 -21.38
C GLY A 83 4.52 5.70 -19.89
N GLN A 84 5.41 6.60 -19.46
CA GLN A 84 5.48 7.03 -18.07
C GLN A 84 4.22 7.79 -17.64
N LYS A 85 3.64 8.61 -18.53
CA LYS A 85 2.35 9.27 -18.32
C LYS A 85 1.21 8.26 -18.14
N GLN A 86 1.22 7.14 -18.87
CA GLN A 86 0.22 6.09 -18.72
C GLN A 86 0.37 5.35 -17.40
N SER A 87 1.60 5.01 -17.00
CA SER A 87 1.88 4.39 -15.70
C SER A 87 1.46 5.27 -14.51
N ILE A 88 1.63 6.59 -14.60
CA ILE A 88 1.13 7.55 -13.58
C ILE A 88 -0.40 7.57 -13.53
N ARG A 89 -1.09 7.41 -14.67
CA ARG A 89 -2.56 7.38 -14.74
C ARG A 89 -3.17 6.11 -14.16
N GLU A 90 -2.42 5.01 -14.18
CA GLU A 90 -2.87 3.68 -13.76
C GLU A 90 -2.45 3.32 -12.32
N ALA A 91 -1.57 4.10 -11.69
CA ALA A 91 -1.07 3.92 -10.32
C ALA A 91 -2.00 4.54 -9.26
#